data_AF-A0AAV2H317-F1
#
_entry.id   AF-A0AAV2H317-F1
#
_cell.length_a   1.000
_cell.length_b   1.000
_cell.length_c   1.000
_cell.angle_alpha   90.00
_cell.angle_beta   90.00
_cell.angle_gamma   90.00
#
_symmetry.space_group_name_H-M   'P 1'
#
loop_
_entity.id
_entity.type
_entity.pdbx_description
1 polymer ?
#
loop_
_entity_poly.entity_id
_entity_poly.type
_entity_poly.pdbx_seq_one_letter_code
_entity_poly.pdbx_strand_id
1 'polypeptide(L)'
;MAPFPLIKLAYLAVKQISKPIANSIKRRAKSHPFFRTYICMPPAQFYHWCEVNFRLRLMGLGQAKNVEKLPDKEAIELGGEMLGEFIVFSLACLVVISEYLRGSRKEAAKEEKSKQELGQIQCKISEIAAVTEVQQSQIFDLQKQIDILMEEKIKQQLKNTSGQYVKKLLG
;
A
#
# COMPACT_ATOMS: atom_id res chain seq x y z
N MET A 1 -12.22 -14.65 6.66
CA MET A 1 -10.76 -14.93 6.69
C MET A 1 -10.35 -14.95 8.16
N ALA A 2 -10.05 -16.11 8.74
CA ALA A 2 -9.90 -16.28 10.19
C ALA A 2 -8.61 -15.61 10.71
N PRO A 3 -8.66 -14.58 11.57
CA PRO A 3 -7.47 -13.91 12.07
C PRO A 3 -6.78 -14.66 13.24
N PHE A 4 -7.06 -15.96 13.45
CA PHE A 4 -6.98 -16.53 14.80
C PHE A 4 -5.80 -17.44 15.21
N PRO A 5 -4.85 -17.83 14.36
CA PRO A 5 -3.61 -18.48 14.84
C PRO A 5 -2.45 -17.48 15.03
N LEU A 6 -2.25 -16.56 14.09
CA LEU A 6 -1.04 -15.73 14.01
C LEU A 6 -0.93 -14.70 15.15
N ILE A 7 -2.03 -14.03 15.49
CA ILE A 7 -2.04 -13.03 16.58
C ILE A 7 -1.73 -13.71 17.92
N LYS A 8 -2.33 -14.88 18.17
CA LYS A 8 -2.12 -15.65 19.40
C LYS A 8 -0.69 -16.18 19.51
N LEU A 9 -0.11 -16.62 18.38
CA LEU A 9 1.29 -17.04 18.30
C LEU A 9 2.26 -15.88 18.51
N ALA A 10 2.01 -14.73 17.88
CA ALA A 10 2.83 -13.52 18.08
C ALA A 10 2.79 -13.06 19.55
N TYR A 11 1.61 -13.04 20.17
CA TYR A 11 1.47 -12.74 21.60
C TYR A 11 2.24 -13.72 22.48
N LEU A 12 2.16 -15.03 22.20
CA LEU A 12 2.93 -16.04 22.94
C LEU A 12 4.44 -15.87 22.76
N ALA A 13 4.90 -15.59 21.54
CA ALA A 13 6.31 -15.41 21.21
C ALA A 13 6.88 -14.19 21.95
N VAL A 14 6.16 -13.06 21.93
CA VAL A 14 6.52 -11.87 22.73
C VAL A 14 6.64 -12.24 24.20
N LYS A 15 5.64 -12.94 24.77
CA LYS A 15 5.67 -13.35 26.19
C LYS A 15 6.82 -14.29 26.54
N GLN A 16 7.22 -15.17 25.62
CA GLN A 16 8.34 -16.10 25.81
C GLN A 16 9.71 -15.42 25.72
N ILE A 17 9.84 -14.37 24.90
CA ILE A 17 11.08 -13.61 24.75
C ILE A 17 11.22 -12.53 25.85
N SER A 18 10.12 -11.90 26.26
CA SER A 18 10.13 -10.85 27.28
C SER A 18 10.57 -11.37 28.65
N LYS A 19 10.16 -12.59 29.05
CA LYS A 19 10.53 -13.18 30.35
C LYS A 19 12.05 -13.37 30.54
N PRO A 20 12.80 -14.04 29.65
CA PRO A 20 14.25 -14.23 29.82
C PRO A 20 15.01 -12.90 29.76
N ILE A 21 14.55 -11.93 28.97
CA ILE A 21 15.14 -10.59 28.90
C ILE A 21 14.91 -9.86 30.22
N ALA A 22 13.67 -9.79 30.70
CA ALA A 22 13.33 -9.17 31.98
C ALA A 22 14.11 -9.80 33.14
N ASN A 23 14.22 -11.13 33.20
CA ASN A 23 15.01 -11.82 34.22
C ASN A 23 16.50 -11.49 34.15
N SER A 24 17.05 -11.31 32.93
CA SER A 24 18.43 -10.91 32.72
C SER A 24 18.67 -9.46 33.18
N ILE A 25 17.73 -8.56 32.90
CA ILE A 25 17.76 -7.15 33.35
C ILE A 25 17.68 -7.09 34.88
N LYS A 26 16.75 -7.83 35.50
CA LYS A 26 16.62 -7.94 36.96
C LYS A 26 17.92 -8.44 37.60
N ARG A 27 18.55 -9.49 37.04
CA ARG A 27 19.84 -10.00 37.52
C ARG A 27 20.93 -8.93 37.43
N ARG A 28 20.98 -8.19 36.32
CA ARG A 28 21.95 -7.10 36.12
C ARG A 28 21.73 -5.96 37.10
N ALA A 29 20.48 -5.57 37.36
CA ALA A 29 20.13 -4.51 38.31
C ALA A 29 20.48 -4.88 39.76
N LYS A 30 20.42 -6.17 40.12
CA LYS A 30 20.89 -6.65 41.44
C LYS A 30 22.41 -6.60 41.56
N SER A 31 23.14 -6.87 40.48
CA SER A 31 24.61 -6.87 40.47
C SER A 31 25.25 -5.49 40.36
N HIS A 32 24.59 -4.53 39.69
CA HIS A 32 25.14 -3.19 39.45
C HIS A 32 24.23 -2.08 39.98
N PRO A 33 24.66 -1.33 41.01
CA PRO A 33 23.87 -0.24 41.59
C PRO A 33 23.65 0.93 40.62
N PHE A 34 24.58 1.19 39.70
CA PHE A 34 24.39 2.18 38.64
C PHE A 34 23.20 1.82 37.73
N PHE A 35 23.18 0.58 37.25
CA PHE A 35 22.11 0.08 36.37
C PHE A 35 20.75 0.10 37.09
N ARG A 36 20.74 -0.23 38.38
CA ARG A 36 19.56 -0.13 39.23
C ARG A 36 19.00 1.29 39.25
N THR A 37 19.83 2.28 39.57
CA THR A 37 19.38 3.66 39.80
C THR A 37 19.09 4.46 38.54
N TYR A 38 19.85 4.25 37.48
CA TYR A 38 19.72 5.08 36.28
C TYR A 38 18.82 4.48 35.20
N ILE A 39 18.69 3.15 35.14
CA ILE A 39 17.98 2.48 34.05
C ILE A 39 16.68 1.84 34.53
N CYS A 40 16.72 1.12 35.66
CA CYS A 40 15.58 0.34 36.13
C CYS A 40 14.61 1.14 37.02
N MET A 41 15.12 1.97 37.94
CA MET A 41 14.31 2.73 38.90
C MET A 41 13.47 3.86 38.27
N PRO A 42 13.98 4.69 37.34
CA PRO A 42 13.20 5.81 36.80
C PRO A 42 11.87 5.37 36.13
N PRO A 43 11.84 4.36 35.24
CA PRO A 43 10.58 3.91 34.66
C PRO A 43 9.65 3.26 35.68
N ALA A 44 10.18 2.54 36.68
CA ALA A 44 9.37 1.93 37.74
C ALA A 44 8.69 2.99 38.63
N GLN A 45 9.42 4.03 39.03
CA GLN A 45 8.88 5.12 39.84
C GLN A 45 7.89 5.98 39.03
N PHE A 46 8.17 6.19 37.74
CA PHE A 46 7.23 6.87 36.84
C PHE A 46 5.92 6.09 36.70
N TYR A 47 6.00 4.77 36.50
CA TYR A 47 4.82 3.91 36.43
C TYR A 47 3.98 4.03 37.70
N HIS A 48 4.60 3.92 38.87
CA HIS A 48 3.88 4.05 40.14
C HIS A 48 3.27 5.43 40.34
N TRP A 49 4.01 6.50 40.01
CA TRP A 49 3.48 7.86 40.08
C TRP A 49 2.26 8.03 39.15
N CYS A 50 2.35 7.54 37.92
CA CYS A 50 1.24 7.54 36.97
C CYS A 50 0.05 6.74 37.49
N GLU A 51 0.28 5.52 38.00
CA GLU A 51 -0.75 4.64 38.54
C GLU A 51 -1.51 5.30 39.71
N VAL A 52 -0.77 5.84 40.68
CA VAL A 52 -1.36 6.52 41.85
C VAL A 52 -2.13 7.77 41.44
N ASN A 53 -1.55 8.60 40.56
CA ASN A 53 -2.21 9.81 40.09
C ASN A 53 -3.47 9.49 39.26
N PHE A 54 -3.42 8.43 38.45
CA PHE A 54 -4.58 7.98 37.67
C PHE A 54 -5.70 7.44 38.55
N ARG A 55 -5.35 6.61 39.55
CA ARG A 55 -6.32 6.08 40.52
C ARG A 55 -7.01 7.20 41.30
N LEU A 56 -6.27 8.21 41.74
CA LEU A 56 -6.82 9.35 42.47
C LEU A 56 -7.70 10.25 41.60
N ARG A 57 -7.33 10.45 40.33
CA ARG A 57 -8.18 11.14 39.35
C ARG A 57 -9.48 10.40 39.09
N LEU A 58 -9.44 9.08 38.92
CA LEU A 58 -10.63 8.26 38.73
C LEU A 58 -11.58 8.30 39.94
N MET A 59 -11.02 8.37 41.15
CA MET A 59 -11.81 8.48 42.39
C MET A 59 -12.25 9.92 42.70
N GLY A 60 -11.95 10.91 41.84
CA GLY A 60 -12.31 12.32 42.03
C GLY A 60 -11.54 13.04 43.14
N LEU A 61 -10.51 12.40 43.72
CA LEU A 61 -9.72 12.91 44.85
C LEU A 61 -8.56 13.84 44.41
N GLY A 62 -8.43 14.12 43.12
CA GLY A 62 -7.40 15.01 42.58
C GLY A 62 -6.05 14.32 42.35
N GLN A 63 -4.95 15.07 42.52
CA GLN A 63 -3.58 14.60 42.27
C GLN A 63 -2.81 14.32 43.57
N ALA A 64 -2.03 13.23 43.62
CA ALA A 64 -1.16 12.93 44.76
C ALA A 64 -0.02 13.96 44.85
N LYS A 65 0.06 14.69 45.96
CA LYS A 65 1.13 15.67 46.23
C LYS A 65 2.45 15.02 46.67
N ASN A 66 2.39 13.80 47.21
CA ASN A 66 3.57 13.04 47.62
C ASN A 66 3.28 11.55 47.41
N VAL A 67 3.89 10.94 46.39
CA VAL A 67 3.80 9.51 46.14
C VAL A 67 5.01 8.87 46.81
N GLU A 68 4.75 7.97 47.76
CA GLU A 68 5.82 7.27 48.47
C GLU A 68 6.63 6.43 47.47
N LYS A 69 7.96 6.49 47.58
CA LYS A 69 8.84 5.78 46.65
C LYS A 69 8.69 4.29 46.88
N LEU A 70 8.62 3.51 45.79
CA LEU A 70 8.66 2.06 45.91
C LEU A 70 9.94 1.58 46.59
N PRO A 71 9.87 0.49 47.38
CA PRO A 71 11.07 -0.15 47.90
C PRO A 71 11.94 -0.66 46.75
N ASP A 72 13.26 -0.57 46.93
CA ASP A 72 14.28 -0.92 45.92
C ASP A 72 14.04 -2.28 45.25
N LYS A 73 13.50 -3.26 45.99
CA LYS A 73 13.26 -4.62 45.47
C LYS A 73 12.11 -4.66 44.46
N GLU A 74 11.00 -4.01 44.75
CA GLU A 74 9.83 -3.96 43.87
C GLU A 74 10.10 -3.08 42.64
N ALA A 75 10.82 -1.98 42.83
CA ALA A 75 11.24 -1.12 41.72
C ALA A 75 12.12 -1.88 40.70
N ILE A 76 12.97 -2.80 41.16
CA ILE A 76 13.77 -3.65 40.26
C ILE A 76 12.89 -4.65 39.49
N GLU A 77 11.88 -5.21 40.14
CA GLU A 77 11.01 -6.19 39.49
C GLU A 77 10.15 -5.53 38.42
N LEU A 78 9.47 -4.44 38.78
CA LEU A 78 8.62 -3.69 37.88
C LEU A 78 9.44 -3.07 36.74
N GLY A 79 10.55 -2.41 37.04
CA GLY A 79 11.41 -1.79 36.03
C GLY A 79 12.03 -2.83 35.09
N GLY A 80 12.38 -4.01 35.59
CA GLY A 80 12.93 -5.09 34.78
C GLY A 80 11.92 -5.68 33.79
N GLU A 81 10.66 -5.83 34.21
CA GLU A 81 9.57 -6.27 33.33
C GLU A 81 9.25 -5.24 32.25
N MET A 82 9.10 -3.97 32.64
CA MET A 82 8.82 -2.88 31.71
C MET A 82 9.92 -2.70 30.66
N LEU A 83 11.19 -2.74 31.06
CA LEU A 83 12.30 -2.66 30.12
C LEU A 83 12.39 -3.89 29.20
N GLY A 84 12.10 -5.08 29.72
CA GLY A 84 12.12 -6.30 28.92
C GLY A 84 11.07 -6.28 27.82
N GLU A 85 9.84 -5.86 28.13
CA GLU A 85 8.78 -5.69 27.15
C GLU A 85 9.08 -4.56 26.18
N PHE A 86 9.58 -3.41 26.66
CA PHE A 86 9.93 -2.28 25.83
C PHE A 86 10.97 -2.63 24.76
N ILE A 87 12.00 -3.42 25.09
CA ILE A 87 13.01 -3.85 24.14
C ILE A 87 12.39 -4.71 23.02
N VAL A 88 11.53 -5.66 23.37
CA VAL A 88 10.86 -6.53 22.39
C VAL A 88 9.92 -5.72 21.49
N PHE A 89 9.13 -4.82 22.07
CA PHE A 89 8.26 -3.92 21.32
C PHE A 89 9.04 -2.97 20.41
N SER A 90 10.15 -2.42 20.88
CA SER A 90 11.01 -1.53 20.09
C SER A 90 11.57 -2.25 18.87
N LEU A 91 12.09 -3.48 19.03
CA LEU A 91 12.57 -4.29 17.91
C LEU A 91 11.45 -4.61 16.90
N ALA A 92 10.26 -4.97 17.38
CA ALA A 92 9.11 -5.21 16.51
C ALA A 92 8.69 -3.94 15.74
N CYS A 93 8.62 -2.81 16.43
CA CYS A 93 8.26 -1.52 15.84
C CYS A 93 9.30 -1.10 14.79
N LEU A 94 10.60 -1.26 15.07
CA LEU A 94 11.69 -0.98 14.13
C LEU A 94 11.58 -1.81 12.85
N VAL A 95 11.26 -3.11 12.96
CA VAL A 95 11.04 -3.97 11.78
C VAL A 95 9.87 -3.47 10.95
N VAL A 96 8.74 -3.14 11.59
CA VAL A 96 7.55 -2.63 10.90
C VAL A 96 7.84 -1.30 10.21
N ILE A 97 8.49 -0.36 10.90
CA ILE A 97 8.88 0.93 10.34
C ILE A 97 9.86 0.73 9.18
N SER A 98 10.85 -0.14 9.32
CA SER A 98 11.81 -0.45 8.25
C SER A 98 11.12 -1.01 7.01
N GLU A 99 10.16 -1.93 7.18
CA GLU A 99 9.38 -2.45 6.07
C GLU A 99 8.45 -1.39 5.46
N TYR A 100 7.84 -0.53 6.27
CA TYR A 100 7.03 0.59 5.78
C TYR A 100 7.86 1.56 4.93
N LEU A 101 9.03 1.97 5.40
CA LEU A 101 9.96 2.84 4.67
C LEU A 101 10.45 2.19 3.38
N ARG A 102 10.73 0.88 3.40
CA ARG A 102 11.14 0.13 2.20
C ARG A 102 9.98 -0.11 1.23
N GLY A 103 8.78 -0.31 1.76
CA GLY A 103 7.55 -0.56 1.01
C GLY A 103 7.07 0.66 0.24
N SER A 104 7.10 1.84 0.86
CA SER A 104 6.71 3.11 0.22
C SER A 104 7.50 3.38 -1.07
N ARG A 105 8.81 3.07 -1.10
CA ARG A 105 9.63 3.18 -2.33
C ARG A 105 9.21 2.20 -3.42
N LYS A 106 8.77 0.98 -3.05
CA LYS A 106 8.28 -0.02 -4.01
C LYS A 106 6.91 0.35 -4.57
N GLU A 107 6.05 0.96 -3.76
CA GLU A 107 4.74 1.44 -4.19
C GLU A 107 4.85 2.60 -5.17
N ALA A 108 5.72 3.59 -4.90
CA ALA A 108 5.97 4.68 -5.84
C ALA A 108 6.48 4.18 -7.21
N ALA A 109 7.44 3.25 -7.21
CA ALA A 109 7.95 2.66 -8.44
C ALA A 109 6.90 1.82 -9.19
N LYS A 110 5.92 1.24 -8.47
CA LYS A 110 4.80 0.50 -9.08
C LYS A 110 3.78 1.45 -9.69
N GLU A 111 3.50 2.57 -9.03
CA GLU A 111 2.59 3.60 -9.54
C GLU A 111 3.12 4.24 -10.83
N GLU A 112 4.43 4.51 -10.90
CA GLU A 112 5.08 5.01 -12.12
C GLU A 112 4.93 4.02 -13.29
N LYS A 113 5.14 2.72 -13.04
CA LYS A 113 4.95 1.68 -14.07
C LYS A 113 3.50 1.63 -14.55
N SER A 114 2.52 1.66 -13.65
CA SER A 114 1.11 1.67 -14.03
C SER A 114 0.72 2.94 -14.82
N LYS A 115 1.29 4.10 -14.50
CA LYS A 115 1.09 5.33 -15.29
C LYS A 115 1.67 5.21 -16.69
N GLN A 116 2.86 4.62 -16.84
CA GLN A 116 3.47 4.36 -18.15
C GLN A 116 2.63 3.39 -18.99
N GLU A 117 2.14 2.31 -18.39
CA GLU A 117 1.26 1.34 -19.07
C GLU A 117 -0.03 1.99 -19.58
N LEU A 118 -0.67 2.84 -18.78
CA LEU A 118 -1.85 3.61 -19.21
C LEU A 118 -1.52 4.55 -20.37
N GLY A 119 -0.39 5.25 -20.30
CA GLY A 119 0.07 6.13 -21.39
C GLY A 119 0.33 5.36 -22.70
N GLN A 120 0.91 4.17 -22.62
CA GLN A 120 1.12 3.31 -23.79
C GLN A 120 -0.20 2.84 -24.40
N ILE A 121 -1.18 2.46 -23.58
CA ILE A 121 -2.51 2.06 -24.05
C ILE A 121 -3.19 3.24 -24.74
N GLN A 122 -3.14 4.44 -24.14
CA GLN A 122 -3.72 5.65 -24.72
C GLN A 122 -3.10 5.97 -26.09
N CYS A 123 -1.77 5.87 -26.20
CA CYS A 123 -1.03 6.09 -27.45
C CYS A 123 -1.47 5.09 -28.54
N LYS A 124 -1.59 3.80 -28.19
CA LYS A 124 -2.10 2.77 -29.12
C LYS A 124 -3.54 3.04 -29.56
N ILE A 125 -4.40 3.52 -28.67
CA ILE A 125 -5.77 3.90 -29.03
C ILE A 125 -5.76 5.05 -30.04
N SER A 126 -4.94 6.08 -29.81
CA SER A 126 -4.82 7.21 -30.73
C SER A 126 -4.25 6.81 -32.09
N GLU A 127 -3.25 5.92 -32.11
CA GLU A 127 -2.68 5.38 -33.34
C GLU A 127 -3.72 4.60 -34.15
N ILE A 128 -4.45 3.68 -33.50
CA ILE A 128 -5.52 2.91 -34.16
C ILE A 128 -6.63 3.82 -34.64
N ALA A 129 -7.01 4.85 -33.87
CA ALA A 129 -8.00 5.84 -34.29
C ALA A 129 -7.56 6.60 -35.55
N ALA A 130 -6.30 7.02 -35.62
CA ALA A 130 -5.74 7.69 -36.81
C ALA A 130 -5.74 6.76 -38.03
N VAL A 131 -5.35 5.49 -37.86
CA VAL A 131 -5.42 4.48 -38.94
C VAL A 131 -6.87 4.28 -39.41
N THR A 132 -7.83 4.26 -38.48
CA THR A 132 -9.25 4.09 -38.80
C THR A 132 -9.79 5.26 -39.63
N GLU A 133 -9.39 6.49 -39.32
CA GLU A 133 -9.75 7.69 -40.08
C GLU A 133 -9.19 7.65 -41.51
N VAL A 134 -7.92 7.26 -41.65
CA VAL A 134 -7.30 7.08 -42.98
C VAL A 134 -8.01 6.00 -43.79
N GLN A 135 -8.37 4.87 -43.16
CA GLN A 135 -9.11 3.80 -43.82
C GLN A 135 -10.50 4.26 -44.30
N GLN A 136 -11.21 5.07 -43.51
CA GLN A 136 -12.50 5.64 -43.92
C GLN A 136 -12.36 6.55 -45.16
N SER A 137 -11.31 7.37 -45.22
CA SER A 137 -11.02 8.18 -46.41
C SER A 137 -10.78 7.31 -47.64
N GLN A 138 -9.99 6.23 -47.50
CA GLN A 138 -9.71 5.31 -48.61
C GLN A 138 -10.97 4.61 -49.11
N ILE A 139 -11.85 4.17 -48.20
CA ILE A 139 -13.13 3.54 -48.55
C ILE A 139 -14.00 4.52 -49.36
N PHE A 140 -14.05 5.79 -48.94
CA PHE A 140 -14.81 6.81 -49.64
C PHE A 140 -14.27 7.10 -51.05
N ASP A 141 -12.95 7.19 -51.20
CA ASP A 141 -12.32 7.39 -52.52
C ASP A 141 -12.56 6.19 -53.44
N LEU A 142 -12.48 4.97 -52.91
CA LEU A 142 -12.80 3.75 -53.66
C LEU A 142 -14.27 3.70 -54.08
N GLN A 143 -15.19 4.12 -53.22
CA GLN A 143 -16.62 4.21 -53.56
C GLN A 143 -16.86 5.20 -54.71
N LYS A 144 -16.22 6.38 -54.67
CA LYS A 144 -16.27 7.33 -55.79
C LYS A 144 -15.76 6.75 -57.09
N GLN A 145 -14.63 6.01 -57.05
CA GLN A 145 -14.09 5.38 -58.26
C GLN A 145 -15.05 4.32 -58.81
N ILE A 146 -15.67 3.52 -57.95
CA ILE A 146 -16.70 2.54 -58.34
C ILE A 146 -17.88 3.25 -59.00
N ASP A 147 -18.38 4.34 -58.43
CA ASP A 147 -19.52 5.09 -58.97
C ASP A 147 -19.22 5.66 -60.37
N ILE A 148 -18.04 6.24 -60.57
CA ILE A 148 -17.59 6.75 -61.88
C ILE A 148 -17.50 5.62 -62.91
N LEU A 149 -16.89 4.49 -62.56
CA LEU A 149 -16.77 3.34 -63.45
C LEU A 149 -18.14 2.71 -63.78
N MET A 150 -19.07 2.69 -62.81
CA MET A 150 -20.44 2.25 -63.04
C MET A 150 -21.17 3.20 -64.01
N GLU A 151 -21.04 4.51 -63.85
CA GLU A 151 -21.59 5.48 -64.81
C GLU A 151 -21.04 5.27 -66.23
N GLU A 152 -19.71 5.12 -66.38
CA GLU A 152 -19.08 4.88 -67.69
C GLU A 152 -19.59 3.60 -68.33
N LYS A 153 -19.70 2.50 -67.56
CA LYS A 153 -20.27 1.24 -68.05
C LYS A 153 -21.71 1.40 -68.49
N ILE A 154 -22.55 2.13 -67.73
CA ILE A 154 -23.95 2.38 -68.10
C ILE A 154 -24.03 3.17 -69.41
N LYS A 155 -23.22 4.22 -69.57
CA LYS A 155 -23.16 5.02 -70.81
C LYS A 155 -22.70 4.17 -72.01
N GLN A 156 -21.71 3.30 -71.83
CA GLN A 156 -21.27 2.37 -72.88
C GLN A 156 -22.36 1.34 -73.26
N GLN A 157 -23.05 0.77 -72.28
CA GLN A 157 -24.17 -0.16 -72.50
C GLN A 157 -25.29 0.52 -73.31
N LEU A 158 -25.72 1.72 -72.91
CA LEU A 158 -26.73 2.50 -73.63
C LEU A 158 -26.35 2.77 -75.09
N LYS A 159 -25.08 3.12 -75.35
CA LYS A 159 -24.56 3.39 -76.70
C LYS A 159 -24.51 2.13 -77.57
N ASN A 160 -24.12 0.99 -76.99
CA ASN A 160 -24.09 -0.29 -77.70
C ASN A 160 -25.52 -0.79 -78.01
N THR A 161 -26.44 -0.68 -77.06
CA THR A 161 -27.84 -1.07 -77.22
C THR A 161 -28.53 -0.20 -78.27
N SER A 162 -28.38 1.12 -78.21
CA SER A 162 -28.92 2.03 -79.23
C SER A 162 -28.32 1.78 -80.62
N GLY A 163 -27.01 1.55 -80.72
CA GLY A 163 -26.37 1.14 -81.97
C GLY A 163 -26.92 -0.18 -82.54
N GLN A 164 -27.21 -1.16 -81.69
CA GLN A 164 -27.79 -2.44 -82.10
C GLN A 164 -29.24 -2.30 -82.61
N TYR A 165 -30.07 -1.46 -81.97
CA TYR A 165 -31.43 -1.17 -82.43
C TYR A 165 -31.44 -0.42 -83.77
N VAL A 166 -30.58 0.59 -83.95
CA VAL A 166 -30.47 1.33 -85.21
C VAL A 166 -30.03 0.42 -86.36
N LYS A 167 -29.08 -0.49 -86.11
CA LYS A 167 -28.60 -1.46 -87.11
C LYS A 167 -29.67 -2.50 -87.50
N LYS A 168 -30.61 -2.80 -86.60
CA LYS A 168 -31.75 -3.70 -86.83
C LYS A 168 -32.92 -3.03 -87.56
N LEU A 169 -32.99 -1.70 -87.57
CA LEU A 169 -34.01 -0.91 -88.28
C LEU A 169 -33.59 -0.52 -89.71
N LEU A 170 -32.29 -0.53 -90.01
CA LEU A 170 -31.71 -0.09 -91.29
C LEU A 170 -31.17 -1.23 -92.17
N GLY A 171 -31.31 -2.48 -91.75
CA GLY A 171 -31.03 -3.68 -92.55
C GLY A 171 -32.28 -4.53 -92.65
#